data_AF-J5S2U6-F1
#
_entry.id   AF-J5S2U6-F1
#
_cell.length_a   1.000
_cell.length_b   1.000
_cell.length_c   1.000
_cell.angle_alpha   90.00
_cell.angle_beta   90.00
_cell.angle_gamma   90.00
#
_symmetry.space_group_name_H-M   'P 1'
#
loop_
_entity.id
_entity.type
_entity.pdbx_description
1 polymer ?
#
loop_
_entity_poly.entity_id
_entity_poly.type
_entity_poly.pdbx_seq_one_letter_code
_entity_poly.pdbx_strand_id
1 'polypeptide(L)'
;MVDDATGQGHQQYGSLQNKISMRVIGRGGANILIDYGDPSWLWRCCVRWPDLLSSNNAYTLKNIQYIRKDVEPLLNGLLCPMDLIDVDVDIIRPILITFISNLDEKVVKVIKIKNLVNKSTTTLIQNDHLLKSYFTQDFQTIFLELKPKWVYYDMEYCRNCTHNALKGREAKYCYNQLLLNPSHLEAIFGDCKMYSDKFKAAMIEYFNSDNNVFKMLYDLQKKLTENTTAIENLESIDDVKDELLLLMTLRDVTCFIEWTGTRNALSVNVIDVDLKPKKKWTHWAKTHSQLESGKKVFHASK
;
A
#
# COMPACT_ATOMS: atom_id res chain seq x y z
N MET A 1 -64.50 20.95 42.70
CA MET A 1 -65.39 20.95 41.53
C MET A 1 -64.48 20.81 40.32
N VAL A 2 -64.37 19.56 39.84
CA VAL A 2 -64.80 19.12 38.48
C VAL A 2 -63.80 19.63 37.43
N ASP A 3 -62.73 18.88 37.19
CA ASP A 3 -62.46 18.03 36.00
C ASP A 3 -61.68 18.86 34.94
N ASP A 4 -60.70 18.41 34.16
CA ASP A 4 -60.36 17.06 33.71
C ASP A 4 -58.91 17.02 33.11
N ALA A 5 -58.45 15.79 32.87
CA ALA A 5 -57.27 15.27 32.15
C ALA A 5 -56.51 16.18 31.16
N THR A 6 -55.17 16.08 30.97
CA THR A 6 -54.48 14.94 30.34
C THR A 6 -53.01 14.81 30.74
N GLY A 7 -52.58 13.56 30.98
CA GLY A 7 -51.21 13.20 31.37
C GLY A 7 -50.23 12.90 30.23
N GLN A 8 -49.21 12.10 30.62
CA GLN A 8 -48.04 11.59 29.89
C GLN A 8 -46.83 12.56 29.95
N GLY A 9 -45.76 12.32 30.72
CA GLY A 9 -45.22 11.06 31.20
C GLY A 9 -44.37 10.38 30.14
N HIS A 10 -43.21 10.95 29.77
CA HIS A 10 -42.14 10.20 29.10
C HIS A 10 -40.76 10.71 29.51
N GLN A 11 -40.14 9.98 30.45
CA GLN A 11 -38.70 9.87 30.58
C GLN A 11 -38.18 8.79 29.63
N GLN A 12 -37.05 9.09 28.99
CA GLN A 12 -36.01 8.20 28.44
C GLN A 12 -36.39 7.22 27.32
N TYR A 13 -35.68 7.28 26.19
CA TYR A 13 -34.57 6.36 25.82
C TYR A 13 -34.18 6.56 24.35
N GLY A 14 -32.88 6.39 24.07
CA GLY A 14 -32.13 6.35 22.79
C GLY A 14 -32.87 6.55 21.45
N SER A 15 -32.32 7.30 20.51
CA SER A 15 -31.02 6.94 19.92
C SER A 15 -30.35 8.14 19.26
N LEU A 16 -29.18 8.52 19.77
CA LEU A 16 -28.14 9.05 18.90
C LEU A 16 -27.67 7.89 18.01
N GLN A 17 -28.42 7.61 16.94
CA GLN A 17 -27.81 6.98 15.78
C GLN A 17 -26.80 8.00 15.25
N ASN A 18 -25.56 7.92 15.75
CA ASN A 18 -24.42 8.41 15.01
C ASN A 18 -24.54 7.75 13.63
N LYS A 19 -25.00 8.51 12.63
CA LYS A 19 -24.91 8.11 11.22
C LYS A 19 -23.42 7.92 10.96
N ILE A 20 -22.96 6.68 11.06
CA ILE A 20 -21.64 6.28 10.59
C ILE A 20 -21.67 6.56 9.09
N SER A 21 -21.11 7.70 8.68
CA SER A 21 -21.03 8.08 7.28
C SER A 21 -19.90 7.27 6.67
N MET A 22 -20.25 6.12 6.09
CA MET A 22 -19.29 5.33 5.32
C MET A 22 -18.94 6.08 4.03
N ARG A 23 -17.66 6.15 3.70
CA ARG A 23 -17.20 6.84 2.49
C ARG A 23 -16.01 6.16 1.85
N VAL A 24 -15.93 6.22 0.52
CA VAL A 24 -14.76 5.77 -0.23
C VAL A 24 -13.66 6.83 -0.09
N ILE A 25 -12.53 6.45 0.49
CA ILE A 25 -11.36 7.33 0.71
C ILE A 25 -10.17 7.00 -0.20
N GLY A 26 -10.28 5.89 -0.96
CA GLY A 26 -9.29 5.47 -1.92
C GLY A 26 -9.87 4.50 -2.94
N ARG A 27 -9.40 4.58 -4.18
CA ARG A 27 -9.79 3.68 -5.27
C ARG A 27 -8.56 3.29 -6.08
N GLY A 28 -8.36 1.99 -6.22
CA GLY A 28 -7.41 1.38 -7.15
C GLY A 28 -8.13 0.69 -8.31
N GLY A 29 -7.35 -0.02 -9.14
CA GLY A 29 -7.91 -0.75 -10.29
C GLY A 29 -8.75 -1.98 -9.92
N ALA A 30 -8.57 -2.53 -8.72
CA ALA A 30 -9.28 -3.75 -8.27
C ALA A 30 -9.99 -3.60 -6.92
N ASN A 31 -9.64 -2.58 -6.12
CA ASN A 31 -10.10 -2.43 -4.75
C ASN A 31 -10.52 -0.98 -4.46
N ILE A 32 -11.46 -0.82 -3.56
CA ILE A 32 -11.77 0.45 -2.89
C ILE A 32 -11.40 0.36 -1.41
N LEU A 33 -11.03 1.50 -0.83
CA LEU A 33 -10.83 1.67 0.61
C LEU A 33 -11.94 2.54 1.16
N ILE A 34 -12.58 2.04 2.21
CA ILE A 34 -13.75 2.63 2.84
C ILE A 34 -13.40 2.99 4.28
N ASP A 35 -13.63 4.25 4.61
CA ASP A 35 -13.71 4.74 5.98
C ASP A 35 -15.13 4.45 6.48
N TYR A 36 -15.24 3.62 7.52
CA TYR A 36 -16.50 3.23 8.14
C TYR A 36 -16.64 3.80 9.56
N GLY A 37 -15.95 4.89 9.87
CA GLY A 37 -16.03 5.59 11.15
C GLY A 37 -15.09 5.09 12.25
N ASP A 38 -14.34 4.02 12.02
CA ASP A 38 -13.25 3.60 12.90
C ASP A 38 -11.96 4.35 12.51
N PRO A 39 -11.36 5.16 13.42
CA PRO A 39 -10.16 5.93 13.08
C PRO A 39 -8.93 5.05 12.86
N SER A 40 -8.91 3.83 13.41
CA SER A 40 -7.75 2.93 13.39
C SER A 40 -7.79 1.91 12.25
N TRP A 41 -8.92 1.74 11.58
CA TRP A 41 -9.15 0.66 10.63
C TRP A 41 -9.97 1.12 9.44
N LEU A 42 -9.66 0.52 8.28
CA LEU A 42 -10.36 0.74 7.03
C LEU A 42 -10.91 -0.59 6.51
N TRP A 43 -11.93 -0.51 5.68
CA TRP A 43 -12.44 -1.65 4.92
C TRP A 43 -11.94 -1.60 3.49
N ARG A 44 -11.22 -2.64 3.07
CA ARG A 44 -10.81 -2.84 1.69
C ARG A 44 -11.74 -3.84 1.02
N CYS A 45 -12.48 -3.37 0.02
CA CYS A 45 -13.42 -4.20 -0.75
C CYS A 45 -12.91 -4.39 -2.18
N CYS A 46 -12.97 -5.63 -2.68
CA CYS A 46 -12.72 -5.89 -4.09
C CYS A 46 -13.93 -5.49 -4.93
N VAL A 47 -13.68 -4.76 -6.02
CA VAL A 47 -14.68 -4.27 -6.97
C VAL A 47 -14.22 -4.48 -8.41
N ARG A 48 -13.40 -5.51 -8.62
CA ARG A 48 -12.75 -5.80 -9.89
C ARG A 48 -13.71 -6.36 -10.92
N TRP A 49 -14.67 -7.17 -10.49
CA TRP A 49 -15.70 -7.74 -11.35
C TRP A 49 -17.00 -7.00 -11.08
N PRO A 50 -17.40 -6.04 -11.94
CA PRO A 50 -18.59 -5.23 -11.69
C PRO A 50 -19.88 -6.05 -11.78
N ASP A 51 -19.84 -7.25 -12.36
CA ASP A 51 -21.06 -8.01 -12.63
C ASP A 51 -21.54 -8.85 -11.45
N LEU A 52 -20.66 -9.33 -10.56
CA LEU A 52 -21.01 -10.30 -9.51
C LEU A 52 -20.20 -10.07 -8.23
N LEU A 53 -20.89 -9.98 -7.09
CA LEU A 53 -20.27 -9.91 -5.76
C LEU A 53 -19.49 -11.20 -5.45
N SER A 54 -20.06 -12.37 -5.78
CA SER A 54 -19.42 -13.67 -5.56
C SER A 54 -18.01 -13.78 -6.18
N SER A 55 -17.82 -13.21 -7.38
CA SER A 55 -16.51 -13.17 -8.05
C SER A 55 -15.50 -12.32 -7.28
N ASN A 56 -15.93 -11.19 -6.72
CA ASN A 56 -15.08 -10.35 -5.88
C ASN A 56 -14.76 -11.03 -4.55
N ASN A 57 -15.74 -11.68 -3.91
CA ASN A 57 -15.56 -12.44 -2.68
C ASN A 57 -14.54 -13.58 -2.85
N ALA A 58 -14.69 -14.37 -3.92
CA ALA A 58 -13.75 -15.45 -4.25
C ALA A 58 -12.31 -14.93 -4.43
N TYR A 59 -12.14 -13.78 -5.09
CA TYR A 59 -10.83 -13.17 -5.24
C TYR A 59 -10.26 -12.61 -3.94
N THR A 60 -11.08 -11.98 -3.10
CA THR A 60 -10.65 -11.51 -1.78
C THR A 60 -10.13 -12.67 -0.93
N LEU A 61 -10.85 -13.80 -0.91
CA LEU A 61 -10.44 -15.03 -0.23
C LEU A 61 -9.11 -15.57 -0.76
N LYS A 62 -8.97 -15.65 -2.10
CA LYS A 62 -7.72 -16.08 -2.72
C LYS A 62 -6.54 -15.17 -2.36
N ASN A 63 -6.76 -13.85 -2.32
CA ASN A 63 -5.70 -12.90 -1.97
C ASN A 63 -5.28 -13.02 -0.52
N ILE A 64 -6.21 -13.11 0.43
CA ILE A 64 -5.81 -13.21 1.84
C ILE A 64 -5.09 -14.53 2.13
N GLN A 65 -5.47 -15.63 1.45
CA GLN A 65 -4.75 -16.89 1.52
C GLN A 65 -3.33 -16.76 0.98
N TYR A 66 -3.16 -16.16 -0.21
CA TYR A 66 -1.84 -15.87 -0.79
C TYR A 66 -0.99 -14.99 0.12
N ILE A 67 -1.56 -13.91 0.67
CA ILE A 67 -0.83 -13.00 1.55
C ILE A 67 -0.32 -13.75 2.78
N ARG A 68 -1.18 -14.51 3.47
CA ARG A 68 -0.81 -15.25 4.69
C ARG A 68 0.18 -16.37 4.44
N LYS A 69 0.03 -17.08 3.32
CA LYS A 69 0.85 -18.26 3.00
C LYS A 69 2.19 -17.90 2.39
N ASP A 70 2.20 -16.97 1.45
CA ASP A 70 3.32 -16.76 0.53
C ASP A 70 4.05 -15.43 0.78
N VAL A 71 3.37 -14.40 1.31
CA VAL A 71 3.98 -13.06 1.51
C VAL A 71 4.36 -12.80 2.96
N GLU A 72 3.44 -13.00 3.89
CA GLU A 72 3.62 -12.70 5.32
C GLU A 72 4.88 -13.36 5.92
N PRO A 73 5.20 -14.63 5.63
CA PRO A 73 6.41 -15.28 6.16
C PRO A 73 7.71 -14.63 5.70
N LEU A 74 7.68 -13.88 4.59
CA LEU A 74 8.86 -13.20 4.04
C LEU A 74 9.09 -11.82 4.66
N LEU A 75 8.03 -11.17 5.16
CA LEU A 75 8.09 -9.78 5.59
C LEU A 75 8.52 -9.59 7.05
N ASN A 76 8.90 -10.66 7.77
CA ASN A 76 9.43 -10.61 9.14
C ASN A 76 8.59 -9.73 10.09
N GLY A 77 7.26 -9.87 10.05
CA GLY A 77 6.34 -9.11 10.90
C GLY A 77 6.11 -7.66 10.47
N LEU A 78 6.64 -7.22 9.32
CA LEU A 78 6.40 -5.88 8.77
C LEU A 78 5.11 -5.77 7.96
N LEU A 79 4.37 -6.87 7.75
CA LEU A 79 3.09 -6.81 7.05
C LEU A 79 2.10 -5.93 7.84
N CYS A 80 1.45 -4.98 7.15
CA CYS A 80 0.42 -4.17 7.78
C CYS A 80 -0.70 -5.05 8.35
N PRO A 81 -1.13 -4.85 9.61
CA PRO A 81 -2.19 -5.63 10.22
C PRO A 81 -3.45 -5.64 9.36
N MET A 82 -3.92 -6.85 9.04
CA MET A 82 -5.13 -7.03 8.25
C MET A 82 -5.85 -8.35 8.56
N ASP A 83 -7.17 -8.29 8.55
CA ASP A 83 -8.05 -9.42 8.84
C ASP A 83 -9.14 -9.55 7.78
N LEU A 84 -9.46 -10.80 7.43
CA LEU A 84 -10.65 -11.09 6.65
C LEU A 84 -11.86 -11.06 7.58
N ILE A 85 -12.87 -10.27 7.22
CA ILE A 85 -14.15 -10.22 7.92
C ILE A 85 -15.31 -10.39 6.94
N ASP A 86 -16.41 -10.85 7.48
CA ASP A 86 -17.69 -10.97 6.78
C ASP A 86 -18.54 -9.76 7.17
N VAL A 87 -18.95 -8.98 6.18
CA VAL A 87 -19.83 -7.82 6.37
C VAL A 87 -21.15 -8.09 5.68
N ASP A 88 -22.26 -7.89 6.38
CA ASP A 88 -23.59 -7.98 5.77
C ASP A 88 -23.69 -7.00 4.59
N VAL A 89 -24.16 -7.49 3.44
CA VAL A 89 -24.32 -6.66 2.24
C VAL A 89 -25.14 -5.42 2.53
N ASP A 90 -26.19 -5.50 3.34
CA ASP A 90 -27.08 -4.37 3.58
C ASP A 90 -26.40 -3.19 4.29
N ILE A 91 -25.38 -3.46 5.10
CA ILE A 91 -24.57 -2.43 5.76
C ILE A 91 -23.79 -1.59 4.74
N ILE A 92 -23.23 -2.23 3.72
CA ILE A 92 -22.28 -1.62 2.78
C ILE A 92 -22.88 -1.38 1.38
N ARG A 93 -24.12 -1.86 1.16
CA ARG A 93 -24.89 -1.75 -0.09
C ARG A 93 -24.88 -0.33 -0.67
N PRO A 94 -25.08 0.77 0.11
CA PRO A 94 -25.09 2.12 -0.45
C PRO A 94 -23.80 2.51 -1.19
N ILE A 95 -22.67 1.90 -0.83
CA ILE A 95 -21.38 2.10 -1.52
C ILE A 95 -21.23 1.07 -2.65
N LEU A 96 -21.50 -0.21 -2.40
CA LEU A 96 -21.17 -1.25 -3.37
C LEU A 96 -21.97 -1.20 -4.66
N ILE A 97 -23.23 -0.75 -4.61
CA ILE A 97 -24.07 -0.67 -5.82
C ILE A 97 -23.52 0.31 -6.86
N THR A 98 -22.60 1.22 -6.50
CA THR A 98 -21.95 2.11 -7.48
C THR A 98 -20.82 1.42 -8.24
N PHE A 99 -20.44 0.20 -7.84
CA PHE A 99 -19.33 -0.55 -8.41
C PHE A 99 -19.70 -1.96 -8.88
N ILE A 100 -20.70 -2.57 -8.26
CA ILE A 100 -21.13 -3.94 -8.54
C ILE A 100 -22.64 -3.93 -8.81
N SER A 101 -23.04 -4.42 -9.98
CA SER A 101 -24.43 -4.41 -10.46
C SER A 101 -25.28 -5.50 -9.80
N ASN A 102 -24.71 -6.67 -9.51
CA ASN A 102 -25.40 -7.77 -8.85
C ASN A 102 -24.73 -8.16 -7.53
N LEU A 103 -25.44 -7.96 -6.43
CA LEU A 103 -25.03 -8.37 -5.09
C LEU A 103 -25.66 -9.74 -4.78
N ASP A 104 -25.13 -10.79 -5.42
CA ASP A 104 -25.66 -12.15 -5.46
C ASP A 104 -25.39 -12.98 -4.19
N GLU A 105 -24.68 -12.42 -3.22
CA GLU A 105 -24.44 -13.02 -1.91
C GLU A 105 -25.02 -12.14 -0.78
N LYS A 106 -25.23 -12.72 0.40
CA LYS A 106 -25.68 -11.98 1.60
C LYS A 106 -24.55 -11.25 2.33
N VAL A 107 -23.31 -11.65 2.04
CA VAL A 107 -22.11 -11.19 2.75
C VAL A 107 -21.08 -10.71 1.74
N VAL A 108 -20.36 -9.66 2.11
CA VAL A 108 -19.17 -9.16 1.42
C VAL A 108 -17.95 -9.62 2.21
N LYS A 109 -17.02 -10.27 1.52
CA LYS A 109 -15.70 -10.57 2.07
C LYS A 109 -14.85 -9.30 2.03
N VAL A 110 -14.57 -8.74 3.19
CA VAL A 110 -13.84 -7.48 3.35
C VAL A 110 -12.51 -7.75 4.03
N ILE A 111 -11.46 -7.06 3.58
CA ILE A 111 -10.19 -7.04 4.31
C ILE A 111 -10.19 -5.79 5.18
N LYS A 112 -10.34 -5.98 6.49
CA LYS A 112 -10.15 -4.95 7.50
C LYS A 112 -8.64 -4.69 7.59
N ILE A 113 -8.19 -3.47 7.30
CA ILE A 113 -6.76 -3.12 7.25
C ILE A 113 -6.48 -1.92 8.13
N LYS A 114 -5.33 -1.91 8.83
CA LYS A 114 -4.97 -0.80 9.72
C LYS A 114 -4.88 0.52 8.94
N ASN A 115 -5.47 1.57 9.48
CA ASN A 115 -5.35 2.92 8.97
C ASN A 115 -3.99 3.50 9.37
N LEU A 116 -3.02 3.47 8.46
CA LEU A 116 -1.64 3.90 8.73
C LEU A 116 -1.46 5.42 8.73
N VAL A 117 -2.33 6.16 8.04
CA VAL A 117 -2.30 7.63 7.98
C VAL A 117 -3.70 8.18 8.09
N ASN A 118 -4.02 8.76 9.24
CA ASN A 118 -5.29 9.42 9.44
C ASN A 118 -5.28 10.83 8.83
N LYS A 119 -5.88 10.96 7.65
CA LYS A 119 -5.95 12.22 6.89
C LYS A 119 -6.68 13.36 7.62
N SER A 120 -7.49 13.09 8.65
CA SER A 120 -8.11 14.18 9.43
C SER A 120 -7.12 14.83 10.40
N THR A 121 -6.07 14.13 10.78
CA THR A 121 -5.08 14.58 11.78
C THR A 121 -3.70 14.82 11.18
N THR A 122 -3.51 14.55 9.89
CA THR A 122 -2.22 14.69 9.21
C THR A 122 -2.28 15.60 8.00
N THR A 123 -1.23 16.39 7.80
CA THR A 123 -1.01 17.25 6.64
C THR A 123 -0.01 16.60 5.68
N LEU A 124 -0.35 16.53 4.39
CA LEU A 124 0.54 16.08 3.32
C LEU A 124 1.53 17.20 2.97
N ILE A 125 2.84 16.93 3.01
CA ILE A 125 3.87 17.95 2.76
C ILE A 125 4.68 17.69 1.48
N GLN A 126 4.82 16.43 1.09
CA GLN A 126 5.50 16.00 -0.12
C GLN A 126 4.63 14.96 -0.80
N ASN A 127 4.45 15.09 -2.11
CA ASN A 127 3.59 14.22 -2.89
C ASN A 127 4.18 14.05 -4.28
N ASP A 128 5.03 13.05 -4.43
CA ASP A 128 5.51 12.59 -5.72
C ASP A 128 5.07 11.15 -5.98
N HIS A 129 5.46 10.60 -7.13
CA HIS A 129 5.00 9.27 -7.54
C HIS A 129 5.52 8.12 -6.66
N LEU A 130 6.68 8.31 -6.05
CA LEU A 130 7.40 7.30 -5.28
C LEU A 130 7.38 7.57 -3.77
N LEU A 131 7.26 8.83 -3.35
CA LEU A 131 7.21 9.26 -1.96
C LEU A 131 6.00 10.17 -1.73
N LYS A 132 5.29 9.89 -0.64
CA LYS A 132 4.47 10.88 0.05
C LYS A 132 4.91 11.00 1.49
N SER A 133 4.86 12.20 2.04
CA SER A 133 5.11 12.39 3.47
C SER A 133 4.03 13.23 4.14
N TYR A 134 3.73 12.83 5.37
CA TYR A 134 2.66 13.38 6.18
C TYR A 134 3.16 13.74 7.57
N PHE A 135 2.58 14.79 8.14
CA PHE A 135 2.90 15.29 9.48
C PHE A 135 1.65 15.40 10.32
N THR A 136 1.73 15.04 11.60
CA THR A 136 0.68 15.43 12.56
C THR A 136 0.71 16.94 12.80
N GLN A 137 -0.42 17.50 13.23
CA GLN A 137 -0.55 18.94 13.50
C GLN A 137 0.43 19.46 14.55
N ASP A 138 0.84 18.61 15.50
CA ASP A 138 1.83 18.91 16.54
C ASP A 138 3.29 18.69 16.08
N PHE A 139 3.50 18.29 14.82
CA PHE A 139 4.79 17.96 14.23
C PHE A 139 5.59 16.89 15.00
N GLN A 140 4.93 16.10 15.87
CA GLN A 140 5.57 15.04 16.64
C GLN A 140 5.67 13.73 15.88
N THR A 141 4.86 13.54 14.83
CA THR A 141 4.84 12.30 14.06
C THR A 141 4.99 12.59 12.56
N ILE A 142 5.87 11.81 11.92
CA ILE A 142 6.17 11.90 10.50
C ILE A 142 5.89 10.54 9.87
N PHE A 143 5.12 10.51 8.80
CA PHE A 143 4.84 9.31 8.02
C PHE A 143 5.46 9.45 6.64
N LEU A 144 6.16 8.41 6.17
CA LEU A 144 6.62 8.28 4.81
C LEU A 144 5.88 7.11 4.15
N GLU A 145 5.17 7.37 3.05
CA GLU A 145 4.65 6.36 2.13
C GLU A 145 5.63 6.22 0.96
N LEU A 146 6.39 5.14 0.92
CA LEU A 146 7.49 4.90 -0.02
C LEU A 146 7.14 3.75 -0.97
N LYS A 147 7.41 3.92 -2.27
CA LYS A 147 7.29 2.86 -3.28
C LYS A 147 8.67 2.45 -3.76
N PRO A 148 9.35 1.50 -3.08
CA PRO A 148 10.75 1.14 -3.36
C PRO A 148 10.96 0.61 -4.79
N LYS A 149 9.94 0.00 -5.37
CA LYS A 149 9.97 -0.65 -6.69
C LYS A 149 11.07 -1.71 -6.78
N TRP A 150 11.90 -1.67 -7.82
CA TRP A 150 13.00 -2.60 -8.01
C TRP A 150 14.19 -2.15 -7.19
N VAL A 151 14.32 -2.66 -5.97
CA VAL A 151 15.50 -2.40 -5.13
C VAL A 151 16.65 -3.32 -5.50
N TYR A 152 16.35 -4.53 -5.97
CA TYR A 152 17.32 -5.38 -6.66
C TYR A 152 17.05 -5.40 -8.17
N TYR A 153 18.14 -5.33 -8.94
CA TYR A 153 18.19 -5.57 -10.38
C TYR A 153 19.62 -5.99 -10.76
N ASP A 154 19.73 -6.83 -11.78
CA ASP A 154 20.97 -7.41 -12.33
C ASP A 154 21.45 -6.71 -13.61
N MET A 155 20.83 -5.58 -13.95
CA MET A 155 21.16 -4.76 -15.13
C MET A 155 22.23 -3.72 -14.81
N GLU A 156 23.00 -3.33 -15.83
CA GLU A 156 24.00 -2.26 -15.72
C GLU A 156 23.39 -0.88 -15.42
N TYR A 157 22.10 -0.70 -15.72
CA TYR A 157 21.38 0.55 -15.55
C TYR A 157 20.32 0.45 -14.46
N CYS A 158 19.95 1.58 -13.85
CA CYS A 158 18.89 1.61 -12.86
C CYS A 158 17.51 1.50 -13.50
N ARG A 159 16.89 0.33 -13.39
CA ARG A 159 15.58 0.06 -13.98
C ARG A 159 14.49 1.04 -13.53
N ASN A 160 14.48 1.44 -12.25
CA ASN A 160 13.50 2.40 -11.73
C ASN A 160 13.67 3.78 -12.36
N CYS A 161 14.91 4.31 -12.41
CA CYS A 161 15.18 5.63 -12.96
C CYS A 161 14.98 5.67 -14.47
N THR A 162 15.41 4.65 -15.21
CA THR A 162 15.12 4.50 -16.65
C THR A 162 13.61 4.49 -16.91
N HIS A 163 12.84 3.76 -16.10
CA HIS A 163 11.39 3.71 -16.27
C HIS A 163 10.68 5.01 -15.89
N ASN A 164 11.17 5.73 -14.89
CA ASN A 164 10.67 7.07 -14.58
C ASN A 164 10.98 8.05 -15.71
N ALA A 165 12.20 8.04 -16.25
CA ALA A 165 12.58 8.86 -17.39
C ALA A 165 11.72 8.56 -18.63
N LEU A 166 11.48 7.29 -18.95
CA LEU A 166 10.58 6.87 -20.04
C LEU A 166 9.15 7.41 -19.86
N LYS A 167 8.70 7.57 -18.60
CA LYS A 167 7.38 8.13 -18.26
C LYS A 167 7.36 9.65 -18.12
N GLY A 168 8.46 10.33 -18.43
CA GLY A 168 8.59 11.79 -18.26
C GLY A 168 8.55 12.23 -16.79
N ARG A 169 9.01 11.37 -15.87
CA ARG A 169 9.05 11.67 -14.43
C ARG A 169 10.48 12.02 -14.01
N GLU A 170 10.65 13.22 -13.47
CA GLU A 170 11.93 13.71 -12.97
C GLU A 170 12.06 13.48 -11.46
N ALA A 171 12.33 12.24 -11.06
CA ALA A 171 12.65 11.94 -9.67
C ALA A 171 14.10 12.38 -9.37
N LYS A 172 14.28 13.25 -8.37
CA LYS A 172 15.61 13.75 -7.94
C LYS A 172 16.41 12.75 -7.11
N TYR A 173 15.83 11.59 -6.81
CA TYR A 173 16.42 10.59 -5.94
C TYR A 173 16.18 9.16 -6.48
N CYS A 174 16.95 8.21 -5.94
CA CYS A 174 16.81 6.79 -6.25
C CYS A 174 16.92 5.97 -4.96
N TYR A 175 15.98 5.06 -4.74
CA TYR A 175 16.02 4.18 -3.58
C TYR A 175 17.15 3.16 -3.61
N ASN A 176 17.67 2.80 -4.79
CA ASN A 176 18.88 1.99 -4.86
C ASN A 176 20.12 2.79 -4.40
N GLN A 177 20.20 4.08 -4.73
CA GLN A 177 21.25 4.94 -4.18
C GLN A 177 21.12 5.10 -2.67
N LEU A 178 19.88 5.20 -2.14
CA LEU A 178 19.64 5.19 -0.70
C LEU A 178 20.10 3.90 -0.02
N LEU A 179 19.85 2.74 -0.65
CA LEU A 179 20.29 1.45 -0.15
C LEU A 179 21.83 1.36 -0.04
N LEU A 180 22.56 1.99 -0.97
CA LEU A 180 24.02 2.00 -1.01
C LEU A 180 24.66 3.09 -0.14
N ASN A 181 23.95 4.22 0.03
CA ASN A 181 24.41 5.39 0.76
C ASN A 181 23.24 6.09 1.46
N PRO A 182 23.07 5.92 2.78
CA PRO A 182 22.01 6.57 3.53
C PRO A 182 22.02 8.11 3.51
N SER A 183 23.16 8.75 3.22
CA SER A 183 23.20 10.21 3.00
C SER A 183 22.37 10.66 1.79
N HIS A 184 22.00 9.74 0.89
CA HIS A 184 21.07 10.01 -0.22
C HIS A 184 19.68 10.45 0.27
N LEU A 185 19.36 10.29 1.56
CA LEU A 185 18.17 10.90 2.19
C LEU A 185 18.11 12.42 2.00
N GLU A 186 19.25 13.11 1.91
CA GLU A 186 19.28 14.55 1.65
C GLU A 186 18.61 14.90 0.31
N ALA A 187 18.80 14.07 -0.73
CA ALA A 187 18.14 14.24 -2.02
C ALA A 187 16.63 13.94 -1.97
N ILE A 188 16.19 13.10 -1.02
CA ILE A 188 14.78 12.73 -0.83
C ILE A 188 14.02 13.82 -0.08
N PHE A 189 14.60 14.29 1.02
CA PHE A 189 14.00 15.32 1.88
C PHE A 189 14.18 16.73 1.31
N GLY A 190 15.25 16.95 0.55
CA GLY A 190 15.63 18.26 0.02
C GLY A 190 15.77 19.32 1.12
N ASP A 191 15.48 20.56 0.76
CA ASP A 191 15.55 21.70 1.69
C ASP A 191 14.30 21.83 2.59
N CYS A 192 13.50 20.78 2.72
CA CYS A 192 12.27 20.83 3.49
C CYS A 192 12.57 20.95 5.00
N LYS A 193 12.37 22.16 5.54
CA LYS A 193 12.59 22.50 6.95
C LYS A 193 11.62 21.82 7.92
N MET A 194 10.55 21.18 7.43
CA MET A 194 9.60 20.45 8.28
C MET A 194 10.20 19.16 8.84
N TYR A 195 11.18 18.56 8.15
CA TYR A 195 11.90 17.42 8.69
C TYR A 195 12.88 17.87 9.77
N SER A 196 12.60 17.51 11.02
CA SER A 196 13.51 17.80 12.14
C SER A 196 14.85 17.05 11.99
N ASP A 197 15.93 17.61 12.55
CA ASP A 197 17.25 16.97 12.50
C ASP A 197 17.25 15.63 13.24
N LYS A 198 16.46 15.51 14.31
CA LYS A 198 16.26 14.25 15.04
C LYS A 198 15.63 13.17 14.16
N PHE A 199 14.62 13.53 13.37
CA PHE A 199 14.03 12.62 12.39
C PHE A 199 15.04 12.23 11.31
N LYS A 200 15.76 13.20 10.73
CA LYS A 200 16.77 12.91 9.70
C LYS A 200 17.83 11.95 10.21
N ALA A 201 18.34 12.18 11.42
CA ALA A 201 19.32 11.30 12.08
C ALA A 201 18.77 9.88 12.29
N ALA A 202 17.54 9.75 12.80
CA ALA A 202 16.88 8.45 13.00
C ALA A 202 16.70 7.68 11.67
N MET A 203 16.35 8.39 10.59
CA MET A 203 16.22 7.78 9.26
C MET A 203 17.58 7.33 8.70
N ILE A 204 18.63 8.12 8.87
CA ILE A 204 20.00 7.76 8.48
C ILE A 204 20.46 6.51 9.24
N GLU A 205 20.24 6.47 10.56
CA GLU A 205 20.56 5.32 11.41
C GLU A 205 19.82 4.07 10.95
N TYR A 206 18.51 4.19 10.70
CA TYR A 206 17.68 3.10 10.23
C TYR A 206 18.14 2.54 8.88
N PHE A 207 18.42 3.39 7.88
CA PHE A 207 18.87 2.90 6.58
C PHE A 207 20.32 2.40 6.57
N ASN A 208 21.15 2.80 7.55
CA ASN A 208 22.46 2.19 7.77
C ASN A 208 22.36 0.78 8.39
N SER A 209 21.38 0.54 9.26
CA SER A 209 21.16 -0.75 9.91
C SER A 209 20.97 -1.88 8.89
N ASP A 210 21.38 -3.10 9.24
CA ASP A 210 21.09 -4.30 8.46
C ASP A 210 19.61 -4.71 8.52
N ASN A 211 18.92 -4.27 9.58
CA ASN A 211 17.51 -4.55 9.82
C ASN A 211 16.62 -3.44 9.27
N ASN A 212 16.76 -3.12 7.98
CA ASN A 212 15.90 -2.18 7.30
C ASN A 212 15.11 -2.82 6.16
N VAL A 213 13.94 -2.27 5.89
CA VAL A 213 12.98 -2.82 4.91
C VAL A 213 13.54 -2.85 3.49
N PHE A 214 14.48 -1.96 3.11
CA PHE A 214 15.05 -1.97 1.76
C PHE A 214 16.07 -3.09 1.59
N LYS A 215 16.91 -3.35 2.60
CA LYS A 215 17.82 -4.52 2.60
C LYS A 215 17.02 -5.83 2.56
N MET A 216 15.98 -5.95 3.39
CA MET A 216 15.09 -7.13 3.36
C MET A 216 14.43 -7.32 1.98
N LEU A 217 13.86 -6.27 1.40
CA LEU A 217 13.27 -6.36 0.06
C LEU A 217 14.31 -6.65 -1.02
N TYR A 218 15.53 -6.13 -0.90
CA TYR A 218 16.63 -6.40 -1.81
C TYR A 218 16.98 -7.90 -1.82
N ASP A 219 17.19 -8.49 -0.64
CA ASP A 219 17.57 -9.91 -0.51
C ASP A 219 16.47 -10.84 -1.03
N LEU A 220 15.20 -10.53 -0.70
CA LEU A 220 14.05 -11.29 -1.20
C LEU A 220 13.92 -11.17 -2.73
N GLN A 221 14.03 -9.96 -3.28
CA GLN A 221 13.95 -9.75 -4.73
C GLN A 221 15.10 -10.44 -5.46
N LYS A 222 16.32 -10.42 -4.89
CA LYS A 222 17.48 -11.14 -5.42
C LYS A 222 17.24 -12.64 -5.47
N LYS A 223 16.91 -13.24 -4.32
CA LYS A 223 16.64 -14.68 -4.21
C LYS A 223 15.54 -15.13 -5.18
N LEU A 224 14.46 -14.38 -5.30
CA LEU A 224 13.37 -14.74 -6.21
C LEU A 224 13.77 -14.56 -7.68
N THR A 225 14.61 -13.58 -8.01
CA THR A 225 15.14 -13.40 -9.38
C THR A 225 15.96 -14.61 -9.82
N GLU A 226 16.79 -15.16 -8.93
CA GLU A 226 17.59 -16.36 -9.19
C GLU A 226 16.75 -17.63 -9.38
N ASN A 227 15.51 -17.66 -8.87
CA ASN A 227 14.64 -18.84 -8.86
C ASN A 227 13.46 -18.76 -9.84
N THR A 228 13.42 -17.76 -10.72
CA THR A 228 12.30 -17.57 -11.65
C THR A 228 12.78 -17.35 -13.08
N THR A 229 11.89 -17.58 -14.05
CA THR A 229 12.11 -17.20 -15.44
C THR A 229 12.24 -15.68 -15.55
N ALA A 230 13.32 -15.21 -16.19
CA ALA A 230 13.55 -13.80 -16.47
C ALA A 230 12.48 -13.24 -17.42
N ILE A 231 12.17 -11.94 -17.31
CA ILE A 231 11.01 -11.33 -17.99
C ILE A 231 11.19 -11.35 -19.52
N GLU A 232 12.41 -11.15 -19.98
CA GLU A 232 12.84 -11.22 -21.38
C GLU A 232 12.63 -12.59 -22.01
N ASN A 233 12.57 -13.65 -21.21
CA ASN A 233 12.45 -15.03 -21.65
C ASN A 233 11.01 -15.57 -21.51
N LEU A 234 10.03 -14.71 -21.23
CA LEU A 234 8.62 -15.10 -21.15
C LEU A 234 8.00 -15.13 -22.55
N GLU A 235 7.59 -16.31 -23.01
CA GLU A 235 6.97 -16.49 -24.33
C GLU A 235 5.45 -16.72 -24.21
N SER A 236 5.00 -17.22 -23.06
CA SER A 236 3.62 -17.63 -22.81
C SER A 236 3.17 -17.36 -21.37
N ILE A 237 1.88 -17.59 -21.12
CA ILE A 237 1.32 -17.53 -19.76
C ILE A 237 1.82 -18.68 -18.85
N ASP A 238 2.24 -19.79 -19.45
CA ASP A 238 2.68 -20.98 -18.72
C ASP A 238 4.10 -20.81 -18.15
N ASP A 239 4.89 -19.91 -18.73
CA ASP A 239 6.20 -19.51 -18.20
C ASP A 239 6.09 -18.69 -16.90
N VAL A 240 4.90 -18.20 -16.58
CA VAL A 240 4.64 -17.36 -15.40
C VAL A 240 4.44 -18.25 -14.18
N LYS A 241 5.56 -18.56 -13.53
CA LYS A 241 5.63 -19.28 -12.25
C LYS A 241 5.21 -18.41 -11.07
N ASP A 242 4.88 -19.04 -9.95
CA ASP A 242 4.39 -18.35 -8.77
C ASP A 242 5.49 -17.49 -8.12
N GLU A 243 6.76 -17.89 -8.22
CA GLU A 243 7.93 -17.12 -7.81
C GLU A 243 8.02 -15.78 -8.56
N LEU A 244 7.71 -15.77 -9.86
CA LEU A 244 7.66 -14.52 -10.64
C LEU A 244 6.53 -13.63 -10.14
N LEU A 245 5.35 -14.20 -9.87
CA LEU A 245 4.22 -13.43 -9.36
C LEU A 245 4.54 -12.79 -8.01
N LEU A 246 5.18 -13.56 -7.12
CA LEU A 246 5.64 -13.10 -5.82
C LEU A 246 6.70 -12.00 -5.96
N LEU A 247 7.69 -12.20 -6.84
CA LEU A 247 8.70 -11.19 -7.16
C LEU A 247 8.05 -9.88 -7.65
N MET A 248 7.05 -9.99 -8.53
CA MET A 248 6.33 -8.83 -9.05
C MET A 248 5.38 -8.22 -8.01
N THR A 249 4.92 -8.97 -7.01
CA THR A 249 4.27 -8.42 -5.81
C THR A 249 5.27 -7.59 -5.00
N LEU A 250 6.42 -8.14 -4.64
CA LEU A 250 7.44 -7.44 -3.84
C LEU A 250 8.03 -6.20 -4.52
N ARG A 251 8.06 -6.16 -5.86
CA ARG A 251 8.47 -4.98 -6.65
C ARG A 251 7.39 -3.89 -6.75
N ASP A 252 6.20 -4.11 -6.21
CA ASP A 252 5.08 -3.18 -6.29
C ASP A 252 4.44 -2.87 -4.93
N VAL A 253 5.09 -3.28 -3.84
CA VAL A 253 4.68 -2.93 -2.47
C VAL A 253 4.82 -1.44 -2.19
N THR A 254 4.11 -0.99 -1.17
CA THR A 254 4.28 0.33 -0.56
C THR A 254 4.73 0.13 0.89
N CYS A 255 5.82 0.79 1.28
CA CYS A 255 6.34 0.78 2.64
C CYS A 255 5.93 2.07 3.36
N PHE A 256 5.27 1.93 4.50
CA PHE A 256 5.01 3.02 5.43
C PHE A 256 6.08 3.01 6.51
N ILE A 257 6.75 4.13 6.71
CA ILE A 257 7.64 4.36 7.85
C ILE A 257 7.03 5.49 8.67
N GLU A 258 6.71 5.21 9.92
CA GLU A 258 6.22 6.17 10.90
C GLU A 258 7.34 6.45 11.90
N TRP A 259 7.63 7.72 12.14
CA TRP A 259 8.54 8.18 13.19
C TRP A 259 7.77 8.96 14.25
N THR A 260 8.02 8.66 15.52
CA THR A 260 7.44 9.38 16.67
C THR A 260 8.52 10.10 17.47
N GLY A 261 8.47 11.43 17.51
CA GLY A 261 9.51 12.29 18.10
C GLY A 261 9.67 12.15 19.61
N THR A 262 8.58 11.85 20.32
CA THR A 262 8.56 11.63 21.78
C THR A 262 9.44 10.45 22.20
N ARG A 263 9.42 9.35 21.43
CA ARG A 263 10.20 8.13 21.70
C ARG A 263 11.43 7.99 20.83
N ASN A 264 11.58 8.84 19.82
CA ASN A 264 12.54 8.66 18.73
C ASN A 264 12.46 7.27 18.09
N ALA A 265 11.25 6.74 17.93
CA ALA A 265 11.03 5.37 17.49
C ALA A 265 10.46 5.33 16.08
N LEU A 266 10.88 4.33 15.31
CA LEU A 266 10.37 4.03 13.98
C LEU A 266 9.51 2.77 14.00
N SER A 267 8.40 2.82 13.27
CA SER A 267 7.53 1.66 12.96
C SER A 267 7.41 1.54 11.44
N VAL A 268 7.40 0.31 10.95
CA VAL A 268 7.36 0.01 9.50
C VAL A 268 6.20 -0.91 9.20
N ASN A 269 5.42 -0.58 8.18
CA ASN A 269 4.33 -1.41 7.68
C ASN A 269 4.40 -1.52 6.17
N VAL A 270 4.28 -2.72 5.63
CA VAL A 270 4.26 -3.01 4.19
C VAL A 270 2.83 -3.31 3.76
N ILE A 271 2.38 -2.65 2.68
CA ILE A 271 1.06 -2.85 2.05
C ILE A 271 1.20 -3.11 0.55
N ASP A 272 0.06 -3.22 -0.15
CA ASP A 272 -0.04 -3.47 -1.60
C ASP A 272 0.54 -4.83 -2.04
N VAL A 273 0.41 -5.83 -1.16
CA VAL A 273 0.92 -7.19 -1.30
C VAL A 273 -0.02 -8.17 -2.03
N ASP A 274 -0.95 -7.65 -2.82
CA ASP A 274 -1.95 -8.49 -3.51
C ASP A 274 -1.31 -9.37 -4.59
N LEU A 275 -1.94 -10.53 -4.83
CA LEU A 275 -1.53 -11.48 -5.88
C LEU A 275 -1.61 -10.83 -7.26
N LYS A 276 -0.50 -10.88 -8.01
CA LYS A 276 -0.49 -10.38 -9.39
C LYS A 276 -1.19 -11.39 -10.32
N PRO A 277 -2.07 -10.94 -11.24
CA PRO A 277 -2.65 -11.83 -12.24
C PRO A 277 -1.59 -12.28 -13.24
N LYS A 278 -1.50 -13.59 -13.56
CA LYS A 278 -0.58 -14.12 -14.58
C LYS A 278 -0.63 -13.35 -15.89
N LYS A 279 -1.84 -12.98 -16.35
CA LYS A 279 -2.06 -12.18 -17.57
C LYS A 279 -1.31 -10.83 -17.62
N LYS A 280 -0.79 -10.32 -16.50
CA LYS A 280 0.08 -9.12 -16.50
C LYS A 280 1.47 -9.36 -17.10
N TRP A 281 1.87 -10.60 -17.36
CA TRP A 281 3.17 -10.92 -17.95
C TRP A 281 3.42 -10.18 -19.28
N THR A 282 2.40 -10.08 -20.14
CA THR A 282 2.49 -9.36 -21.42
C THR A 282 2.84 -7.88 -21.22
N HIS A 283 2.27 -7.26 -20.17
CA HIS A 283 2.60 -5.89 -19.79
C HIS A 283 4.03 -5.76 -19.28
N TRP A 284 4.51 -6.74 -18.50
CA TRP A 284 5.88 -6.76 -17.99
C TRP A 284 6.90 -6.93 -19.12
N ALA A 285 6.70 -7.89 -20.02
CA ALA A 285 7.54 -8.13 -21.19
C ALA A 285 7.57 -6.90 -22.11
N LYS A 286 6.39 -6.31 -22.42
CA LYS A 286 6.30 -5.07 -23.21
C LYS A 286 7.07 -3.93 -22.54
N THR A 287 6.89 -3.74 -21.23
CA THR A 287 7.60 -2.68 -20.49
C THR A 287 9.11 -2.93 -20.49
N HIS A 288 9.55 -4.18 -20.32
CA HIS A 288 10.96 -4.54 -20.38
C HIS A 288 11.55 -4.21 -21.76
N SER A 289 10.91 -4.66 -22.84
CA SER A 289 11.33 -4.34 -24.22
C SER A 289 11.44 -2.83 -24.49
N GLN A 290 10.47 -2.04 -24.02
CA GLN A 290 10.52 -0.57 -24.15
C GLN A 290 11.71 0.05 -23.43
N LEU A 291 12.06 -0.49 -22.24
CA LEU A 291 13.22 -0.02 -21.49
C LEU A 291 14.51 -0.45 -22.16
N GLU A 292 14.57 -1.65 -22.74
CA GLU A 292 15.70 -2.14 -23.54
C GLU A 292 15.99 -1.27 -24.75
N SER A 293 14.96 -0.86 -25.49
CA SER A 293 15.13 0.05 -26.63
C SER A 293 15.37 1.52 -26.25
N GLY A 294 15.17 1.89 -24.99
CA GLY A 294 15.11 3.27 -24.54
C GLY A 294 16.43 3.84 -24.01
N LYS A 295 16.46 5.16 -23.80
CA LYS A 295 17.57 5.83 -23.11
C LYS A 295 17.66 5.31 -21.68
N LYS A 296 18.85 4.82 -21.30
CA LYS A 296 19.13 4.26 -19.98
C LYS A 296 19.60 5.32 -19.00
N VAL A 297 19.25 5.15 -17.73
CA VAL A 297 19.79 5.94 -16.61
C VAL A 297 20.73 5.06 -15.80
N PHE A 298 21.99 5.47 -15.76
CA PHE A 298 23.03 4.85 -14.95
C PHE A 298 23.19 5.67 -13.67
N HIS A 299 23.49 4.99 -12.58
CA HIS A 299 24.10 5.64 -11.44
C HIS A 299 25.57 5.27 -11.45
N ALA A 300 26.43 6.14 -10.92
CA ALA A 300 27.75 5.70 -10.55
C ALA A 300 27.59 4.59 -9.51
N SER A 301 27.77 3.35 -9.93
CA SER A 301 28.26 2.31 -9.03
C SER A 301 29.68 2.72 -8.62
N LYS A 302 29.99 2.51 -7.34
CA LYS A 302 31.36 2.64 -6.83
C LYS A 302 32.36 1.93 -7.74
#